data_AF-Q8RP60-F1
#
_entry.id   AF-Q8RP60-F1
#
_cell.length_a   1.000
_cell.length_b   1.000
_cell.length_c   1.000
_cell.angle_alpha   90.00
_cell.angle_beta   90.00
_cell.angle_gamma   90.00
#
_symmetry.space_group_name_H-M   'P 1'
#
loop_
_entity.id
_entity.type
_entity.pdbx_description
1 polymer ?
#
loop_
_entity_poly.entity_id
_entity_poly.type
_entity_poly.pdbx_seq_one_letter_code
_entity_poly.pdbx_strand_id
1 'polypeptide(L)'
;DKLTAALAKTSGKDIVQFAKAVGVSHPSIDGKVCRTKRKAGDSSGTYAKYGEETDNNTSGQSTVAVCGEKAGHNANGSGTVQSLKDFVRETLKADGNRNWPTSREKSGNTNTKPQPNDNAKAVAKDLVQELNHDEKTIVAGLLAKTIEGGEVVEIRAVSSTSVMVNACYD
;
A
#
# COMPACT_ATOMS: atom_id res chain seq x y z
N ASP A 1 16.83 0.64 6.24
CA ASP A 1 16.09 -0.62 6.06
C ASP A 1 15.97 -0.94 4.57
N LYS A 2 16.33 -2.15 4.13
CA LYS A 2 16.39 -2.50 2.70
C LYS A 2 15.00 -2.56 2.07
N LEU A 3 14.02 -3.09 2.80
CA LEU A 3 12.62 -3.19 2.34
C LEU A 3 12.02 -1.80 2.14
N THR A 4 12.18 -0.90 3.11
CA THR A 4 11.77 0.51 3.02
C THR A 4 12.35 1.18 1.78
N ALA A 5 13.65 0.98 1.52
CA ALA A 5 14.31 1.60 0.37
C ALA A 5 13.81 1.05 -0.97
N ALA A 6 13.47 -0.25 -1.02
CA ALA A 6 12.85 -0.86 -2.20
C ALA A 6 11.43 -0.30 -2.42
N LEU A 7 10.58 -0.31 -1.39
CA LEU A 7 9.21 0.22 -1.46
C LEU A 7 9.18 1.71 -1.81
N ALA A 8 10.12 2.51 -1.30
CA ALA A 8 10.22 3.92 -1.62
C ALA A 8 10.56 4.20 -3.10
N LYS A 9 11.19 3.24 -3.79
CA LYS A 9 11.49 3.31 -5.23
C LYS A 9 10.36 2.74 -6.09
N THR A 10 9.48 1.92 -5.51
CA THR A 10 8.27 1.44 -6.18
C THR A 10 7.31 2.60 -6.41
N SER A 11 6.75 2.69 -7.62
CA SER A 11 5.81 3.77 -7.94
C SER A 11 4.56 3.68 -7.08
N GLY A 12 3.96 4.83 -6.76
CA GLY A 12 2.70 4.85 -5.98
C GLY A 12 1.59 4.07 -6.68
N LYS A 13 1.56 4.10 -8.02
CA LYS A 13 0.61 3.32 -8.84
C LYS A 13 0.78 1.81 -8.64
N ASP A 14 2.00 1.30 -8.56
CA ASP A 14 2.24 -0.13 -8.35
C ASP A 14 1.85 -0.53 -6.92
N ILE A 15 2.08 0.34 -5.93
CA ILE A 15 1.60 0.11 -4.56
C ILE A 15 0.07 0.07 -4.50
N VAL A 16 -0.61 0.93 -5.26
CA VAL A 16 -2.07 0.90 -5.39
C VAL A 16 -2.55 -0.44 -5.97
N GLN A 17 -1.89 -0.97 -7.00
CA GLN A 17 -2.24 -2.26 -7.58
C GLN A 17 -1.96 -3.42 -6.64
N PHE A 18 -0.81 -3.39 -5.96
CA PHE A 18 -0.44 -4.37 -4.94
C PHE A 18 -1.50 -4.43 -3.83
N ALA A 19 -1.90 -3.29 -3.28
CA ALA A 19 -2.91 -3.21 -2.23
C ALA A 19 -4.28 -3.72 -2.70
N LYS A 20 -4.67 -3.43 -3.95
CA LYS A 20 -5.91 -3.96 -4.54
C LYS A 20 -5.86 -5.49 -4.64
N ALA A 21 -4.74 -6.06 -5.10
CA ALA A 21 -4.55 -7.50 -5.19
C ALA A 21 -4.60 -8.17 -3.80
N VAL A 22 -3.95 -7.57 -2.80
CA VAL A 22 -4.02 -8.04 -1.41
C VAL A 22 -5.46 -7.97 -0.87
N GLY A 23 -6.15 -6.85 -1.07
CA GLY A 23 -7.52 -6.66 -0.58
C GLY A 23 -8.53 -7.64 -1.18
N VAL A 24 -8.35 -8.05 -2.44
CA VAL A 24 -9.23 -9.02 -3.12
C VAL A 24 -8.88 -10.45 -2.70
N SER A 25 -7.61 -10.84 -2.76
CA SER A 25 -7.20 -12.24 -2.59
C SER A 25 -6.91 -12.63 -1.14
N HIS A 26 -6.51 -11.66 -0.30
CA HIS A 26 -6.07 -11.89 1.08
C HIS A 26 -6.59 -10.80 2.02
N PRO A 27 -7.92 -10.68 2.21
CA PRO A 27 -8.52 -9.63 3.05
C PRO A 27 -8.06 -9.67 4.51
N SER A 28 -7.62 -10.83 5.02
CA SER A 28 -7.01 -10.94 6.36
C SER A 28 -5.66 -10.23 6.46
N ILE A 29 -4.86 -10.25 5.39
CA ILE A 29 -3.57 -9.53 5.29
C ILE A 29 -3.83 -8.03 5.13
N ASP A 30 -4.77 -7.65 4.25
CA ASP A 30 -5.20 -6.26 4.09
C ASP A 30 -5.54 -5.64 5.46
N GLY A 31 -6.37 -6.34 6.24
CA GLY A 31 -6.81 -5.89 7.55
C GLY A 31 -5.72 -5.77 8.61
N LYS A 32 -4.50 -6.26 8.36
CA LYS A 32 -3.34 -6.18 9.28
C LYS A 32 -2.41 -5.02 8.98
N VAL A 33 -2.32 -4.61 7.72
CA VAL A 33 -1.39 -3.59 7.24
C VAL A 33 -2.07 -2.22 7.22
N CYS A 34 -1.33 -1.18 7.60
CA CYS A 34 -1.85 0.19 7.69
C CYS A 34 -3.10 0.28 8.57
N ARG A 35 -3.14 -0.43 9.69
CA ARG A 35 -4.27 -0.35 10.62
C ARG A 35 -4.25 0.98 11.34
N THR A 36 -5.26 1.82 11.13
CA THR A 36 -5.40 3.08 11.88
C THR A 36 -5.59 2.80 13.38
N LYS A 37 -5.06 3.71 14.21
CA LYS A 37 -5.02 3.54 15.66
C LYS A 37 -5.82 4.62 16.36
N ARG A 38 -6.31 4.31 17.55
CA ARG A 38 -6.88 5.30 18.48
C ARG A 38 -5.77 6.18 19.04
N LYS A 39 -6.15 7.32 19.60
CA LYS A 39 -5.26 8.15 20.40
C LYS A 39 -4.60 7.30 21.50
N ALA A 40 -3.31 7.50 21.70
CA ALA A 40 -2.57 6.78 22.74
C ALA A 40 -3.19 7.07 24.13
N GLY A 41 -3.44 6.00 24.89
CA GLY A 41 -4.05 6.10 26.23
C GLY A 41 -5.58 6.25 26.23
N ASP A 42 -6.24 6.23 25.06
CA ASP A 42 -7.70 6.32 24.98
C ASP A 42 -8.30 5.11 24.24
N SER A 43 -8.89 4.20 25.02
CA SER A 43 -9.57 3.01 24.51
C SER A 43 -11.01 3.28 24.07
N SER A 44 -11.57 4.46 24.33
CA SER A 44 -12.96 4.83 24.01
C SER A 44 -13.08 5.74 22.78
N GLY A 45 -11.99 6.41 22.40
CA GLY A 45 -11.96 7.36 21.29
C GLY A 45 -12.07 6.74 19.89
N THR A 46 -12.16 7.61 18.89
CA THR A 46 -12.18 7.23 17.47
C THR A 46 -10.80 6.77 16.98
N TYR A 47 -10.78 5.95 15.93
CA TYR A 47 -9.57 5.66 15.17
C TYR A 47 -9.20 6.85 14.28
N ALA A 48 -7.94 6.93 13.85
CA ALA A 48 -7.58 7.85 12.77
C ALA A 48 -8.40 7.53 11.51
N LYS A 49 -8.68 8.55 10.72
CA LYS A 49 -9.36 8.42 9.43
C LYS A 49 -8.39 8.77 8.30
N TYR A 50 -8.24 7.90 7.33
CA TYR A 50 -7.45 8.21 6.14
C TYR A 50 -8.09 9.33 5.32
N GLY A 51 -7.24 10.21 4.82
CA GLY A 51 -7.61 11.30 3.93
C GLY A 51 -6.47 11.73 3.02
N GLU A 52 -6.70 12.78 2.24
CA GLU A 52 -5.76 13.25 1.22
C GLU A 52 -4.53 13.94 1.82
N GLU A 53 -4.67 14.56 2.99
CA GLU A 53 -3.60 15.23 3.71
C GLU A 53 -3.82 15.00 5.21
N THR A 54 -2.73 14.99 5.96
CA THR A 54 -2.79 14.90 7.42
C THR A 54 -3.34 16.21 8.00
N ASP A 55 -4.51 16.14 8.62
CA ASP A 55 -5.12 17.17 9.48
C ASP A 55 -5.40 16.50 10.83
N ASN A 56 -4.35 16.40 11.62
CA ASN A 56 -4.33 15.69 12.91
C ASN A 56 -3.95 16.67 14.03
N ASN A 57 -4.43 17.91 13.91
CA ASN A 57 -4.03 19.06 14.71
C ASN A 57 -4.93 19.27 15.95
N THR A 58 -4.51 20.16 16.85
CA THR A 58 -5.16 20.51 18.14
C THR A 58 -6.64 20.86 18.09
N SER A 59 -7.20 21.17 16.92
CA SER A 59 -8.60 21.55 16.70
C SER A 59 -9.57 20.36 16.58
N GLY A 60 -9.23 19.19 17.12
CA GLY A 60 -10.15 18.06 17.22
C GLY A 60 -10.26 17.22 15.95
N GLN A 61 -9.36 17.40 14.99
CA GLN A 61 -9.32 16.60 13.76
C GLN A 61 -8.44 15.35 13.94
N SER A 62 -8.83 14.25 13.28
CA SER A 62 -8.12 12.97 13.35
C SER A 62 -7.87 12.37 11.96
N THR A 63 -7.70 13.23 10.95
CA THR A 63 -7.45 12.81 9.57
C THR A 63 -5.95 12.62 9.35
N VAL A 64 -5.55 11.49 8.76
CA VAL A 64 -4.15 11.12 8.56
C VAL A 64 -3.88 10.71 7.12
N ALA A 65 -2.71 11.06 6.61
CA ALA A 65 -2.18 10.59 5.33
C ALA A 65 -0.97 9.65 5.51
N VAL A 66 -0.74 9.19 6.73
CA VAL A 66 0.34 8.26 7.10
C VAL A 66 -0.24 6.88 7.41
N CYS A 67 0.26 5.84 6.74
CA CYS A 67 -0.12 4.45 6.97
C CYS A 67 0.03 4.07 8.45
N GLY A 68 -1.05 3.54 9.03
CA GLY A 68 -1.09 3.01 10.40
C GLY A 68 -1.06 4.07 11.51
N GLU A 69 -1.25 5.35 11.18
CA GLU A 69 -1.14 6.45 12.12
C GLU A 69 -2.30 6.46 13.15
N LYS A 70 -2.02 7.06 14.31
CA LYS A 70 -2.99 7.23 15.40
C LYS A 70 -3.77 8.54 15.29
N ALA A 71 -5.00 8.52 15.79
CA ALA A 71 -5.76 9.74 15.99
C ALA A 71 -5.04 10.66 16.99
N GLY A 72 -5.00 11.96 16.69
CA GLY A 72 -4.56 13.00 17.62
C GLY A 72 -5.64 13.36 18.64
N HIS A 73 -6.91 13.09 18.29
CA HIS A 73 -8.09 13.47 19.05
C HIS A 73 -9.13 12.34 19.12
N ASN A 74 -10.14 12.53 19.96
CA ASN A 74 -11.23 11.57 20.15
C ASN A 74 -12.46 11.89 19.28
N ALA A 75 -12.34 12.90 18.41
CA ALA A 75 -13.40 13.39 17.54
C ALA A 75 -12.91 13.42 16.09
N ASN A 76 -13.88 13.48 15.17
CA ASN A 76 -13.66 13.61 13.72
C ASN A 76 -12.74 12.53 13.11
N GLY A 77 -12.59 11.40 13.80
CA GLY A 77 -11.93 10.20 13.30
C GLY A 77 -12.93 9.20 12.72
N SER A 78 -12.48 7.97 12.55
CA SER A 78 -13.32 6.85 12.11
C SER A 78 -13.86 6.06 13.31
N GLY A 79 -15.12 5.63 13.23
CA GLY A 79 -15.73 4.72 14.20
C GLY A 79 -15.17 3.29 14.09
N THR A 80 -14.59 2.93 12.95
CA THR A 80 -14.00 1.61 12.68
C THR A 80 -12.54 1.74 12.27
N VAL A 81 -11.77 0.67 12.49
CA VAL A 81 -10.39 0.57 11.97
C VAL A 81 -10.43 0.65 10.45
N GLN A 82 -9.49 1.40 9.87
CA GLN A 82 -9.21 1.41 8.45
C GLN A 82 -7.87 0.72 8.18
N SER A 83 -7.73 0.12 7.01
CA SER A 83 -6.58 -0.73 6.65
C SER A 83 -5.94 -0.34 5.32
N LEU A 84 -5.05 -1.19 4.78
CA LEU A 84 -4.29 -0.94 3.55
C LEU A 84 -5.17 -0.50 2.37
N LYS A 85 -6.31 -1.16 2.12
CA LYS A 85 -7.25 -0.76 1.06
C LYS A 85 -7.81 0.64 1.26
N ASP A 86 -8.08 1.05 2.50
CA ASP A 86 -8.62 2.38 2.79
C ASP A 86 -7.52 3.44 2.68
N PHE A 87 -6.30 3.13 3.13
CA PHE A 87 -5.12 3.98 2.90
C PHE A 87 -4.93 4.24 1.40
N VAL A 88 -4.96 3.19 0.59
CA VAL A 88 -4.81 3.36 -0.85
C VAL A 88 -5.99 4.12 -1.47
N ARG A 89 -7.23 3.82 -1.08
CA ARG A 89 -8.43 4.48 -1.62
C ARG A 89 -8.52 5.96 -1.23
N GLU A 90 -8.22 6.29 0.02
CA GLU A 90 -8.45 7.64 0.56
C GLU A 90 -7.21 8.53 0.51
N THR A 91 -6.02 7.95 0.66
CA THR A 91 -4.77 8.69 0.80
C THR A 91 -3.91 8.64 -0.47
N LEU A 92 -3.71 7.47 -1.06
CA LEU A 92 -2.92 7.37 -2.30
C LEU A 92 -3.71 7.74 -3.55
N LYS A 93 -5.04 7.51 -3.54
CA LYS A 93 -5.93 7.63 -4.71
C LYS A 93 -5.47 6.73 -5.86
N ALA A 94 -6.11 6.84 -7.03
CA ALA A 94 -5.86 5.93 -8.15
C ALA A 94 -4.47 6.13 -8.80
N ASP A 95 -3.91 7.33 -8.73
CA ASP A 95 -2.63 7.69 -9.33
C ASP A 95 -1.44 7.37 -8.41
N GLY A 96 -1.66 7.25 -7.10
CA GLY A 96 -0.65 6.87 -6.12
C GLY A 96 0.41 7.94 -5.84
N ASN A 97 0.47 9.01 -6.64
CA ASN A 97 1.54 10.01 -6.62
C ASN A 97 1.36 11.10 -5.56
N ARG A 98 0.23 11.12 -4.84
CA ARG A 98 -0.05 12.20 -3.88
C ARG A 98 0.72 12.01 -2.57
N ASN A 99 0.61 10.85 -1.95
CA ASN A 99 1.17 10.58 -0.61
C ASN A 99 2.20 9.43 -0.61
N TRP A 100 2.75 9.05 -1.76
CA TRP A 100 3.77 8.01 -1.87
C TRP A 100 5.09 8.56 -2.45
N PRO A 101 6.25 8.16 -1.92
CA PRO A 101 6.47 7.38 -0.70
C PRO A 101 6.39 8.22 0.59
N THR A 102 6.17 9.53 0.46
CA THR A 102 6.13 10.50 1.56
C THR A 102 4.73 11.12 1.64
N SER A 103 4.20 11.19 2.86
CA SER A 103 2.89 11.79 3.15
C SER A 103 2.88 13.31 2.92
N ARG A 104 1.68 13.88 2.93
CA ARG A 104 1.44 15.33 2.96
C ARG A 104 0.65 15.70 4.20
N GLU A 105 0.74 16.97 4.55
CA GLU A 105 -0.05 17.57 5.62
C GLU A 105 -0.78 18.80 5.12
N LYS A 106 -1.88 19.10 5.80
CA LYS A 106 -2.55 20.38 5.64
C LYS A 106 -1.70 21.48 6.25
N SER A 107 -1.69 22.65 5.60
CA SER A 107 -0.98 23.82 6.14
C SER A 107 -1.40 24.12 7.57
N GLY A 108 -0.41 24.34 8.45
CA GLY A 108 -0.63 24.61 9.87
C GLY A 108 -0.81 23.38 10.76
N ASN A 109 -0.76 22.15 10.22
CA ASN A 109 -0.67 20.94 11.04
C ASN A 109 0.63 20.93 11.85
N THR A 110 0.59 20.69 13.16
CA THR A 110 1.78 20.73 14.03
C THR A 110 2.16 19.39 14.64
N ASN A 111 1.25 18.41 14.64
CA ASN A 111 1.44 17.14 15.34
C ASN A 111 2.15 16.08 14.49
N THR A 112 1.69 15.86 13.26
CA THR A 112 2.20 14.79 12.38
C THR A 112 2.80 15.40 11.13
N LYS A 113 4.06 15.81 11.22
CA LYS A 113 4.80 16.38 10.09
C LYS A 113 5.27 15.28 9.11
N PRO A 114 5.14 15.47 7.79
CA PRO A 114 5.72 14.57 6.81
C PRO A 114 7.21 14.36 7.04
N GLN A 115 7.66 13.12 6.95
CA GLN A 115 9.08 12.77 7.01
C GLN A 115 9.48 12.03 5.73
N PRO A 116 10.73 12.15 5.25
CA PRO A 116 11.16 11.45 4.05
C PRO A 116 10.86 9.95 4.13
N ASN A 117 10.06 9.47 3.17
CA ASN A 117 9.63 8.08 3.02
C ASN A 117 8.82 7.53 4.20
N ASP A 118 8.10 8.36 4.95
CA ASP A 118 7.29 7.93 6.10
C ASP A 118 6.28 6.82 5.76
N ASN A 119 5.57 6.92 4.65
CA ASN A 119 4.62 5.91 4.20
C ASN A 119 5.32 4.62 3.78
N ALA A 120 6.43 4.69 3.04
CA ALA A 120 7.21 3.50 2.71
C ALA A 120 7.77 2.82 3.98
N LYS A 121 8.22 3.58 4.98
CA LYS A 121 8.68 3.07 6.28
C LYS A 121 7.55 2.40 7.05
N ALA A 122 6.38 3.02 7.10
CA ALA A 122 5.22 2.51 7.82
C ALA A 122 4.71 1.21 7.20
N VAL A 123 4.56 1.15 5.87
CA VAL A 123 4.18 -0.08 5.16
C VAL A 123 5.24 -1.18 5.39
N ALA A 124 6.53 -0.88 5.22
CA ALA A 124 7.60 -1.85 5.44
C ALA A 124 7.56 -2.43 6.86
N LYS A 125 7.33 -1.57 7.86
CA LYS A 125 7.23 -1.98 9.26
C LYS A 125 6.07 -2.95 9.47
N ASP A 126 4.88 -2.63 8.98
CA ASP A 126 3.71 -3.49 9.16
C ASP A 126 3.89 -4.85 8.44
N LEU A 127 4.47 -4.86 7.23
CA LEU A 127 4.78 -6.10 6.52
C LEU A 127 5.76 -7.01 7.28
N VAL A 128 6.68 -6.43 8.05
CA VAL A 128 7.67 -7.17 8.84
C VAL A 128 7.12 -7.57 10.22
N GLN A 129 6.30 -6.74 10.85
CA GLN A 129 5.93 -6.91 12.27
C GLN A 129 4.53 -7.52 12.46
N GLU A 130 3.58 -7.21 11.58
CA GLU A 130 2.17 -7.57 11.77
C GLU A 130 1.80 -8.87 11.06
N LEU A 131 2.63 -9.33 10.13
CA LEU A 131 2.41 -10.54 9.34
C LEU A 131 3.20 -11.73 9.89
N ASN A 132 2.57 -12.91 9.83
CA ASN A 132 3.27 -14.17 10.11
C ASN A 132 4.16 -14.58 8.92
N HIS A 133 4.86 -15.70 9.05
CA HIS A 133 5.79 -16.19 8.03
C HIS A 133 5.11 -16.44 6.67
N ASP A 134 3.97 -17.12 6.66
CA ASP A 134 3.28 -17.50 5.42
C ASP A 134 2.65 -16.28 4.73
N GLU A 135 2.09 -15.36 5.51
CA GLU A 135 1.56 -14.08 5.03
C GLU A 135 2.65 -13.21 4.39
N LYS A 136 3.86 -13.21 4.97
CA LYS A 136 5.03 -12.53 4.38
C LYS A 136 5.42 -13.13 3.04
N THR A 137 5.43 -14.46 2.92
CA THR A 137 5.72 -15.14 1.65
C THR A 137 4.69 -14.79 0.59
N ILE A 138 3.40 -14.76 0.95
CA ILE A 138 2.32 -14.35 0.04
C ILE A 138 2.53 -12.90 -0.44
N VAL A 139 2.79 -11.97 0.50
CA VAL A 139 3.00 -10.55 0.16
C VAL A 139 4.23 -10.36 -0.71
N ALA A 140 5.34 -11.04 -0.40
CA ALA A 140 6.55 -10.98 -1.22
C ALA A 140 6.28 -11.44 -2.66
N GLY A 141 5.53 -12.54 -2.84
CA GLY A 141 5.13 -13.01 -4.15
C GLY A 141 4.21 -12.04 -4.91
N LEU A 142 3.27 -11.40 -4.21
CA LEU A 142 2.40 -10.37 -4.82
C LEU A 142 3.17 -9.10 -5.19
N LEU A 143 4.11 -8.66 -4.35
CA LEU A 143 4.98 -7.52 -4.65
C LEU A 143 5.85 -7.80 -5.88
N ALA A 144 6.47 -8.98 -5.96
CA ALA A 144 7.26 -9.39 -7.11
C ALA A 144 6.43 -9.35 -8.41
N LYS A 145 5.23 -9.96 -8.40
CA LYS A 145 4.30 -9.93 -9.55
C LYS A 145 3.87 -8.54 -9.98
N THR A 146 3.71 -7.63 -9.02
CA THR A 146 3.22 -6.27 -9.29
C THR A 146 4.33 -5.36 -9.80
N ILE A 147 5.57 -5.56 -9.35
CA ILE A 147 6.71 -4.67 -9.65
C ILE A 147 7.50 -5.14 -10.87
N GLU A 148 7.59 -6.45 -11.12
CA GLU A 148 8.36 -6.99 -12.26
C GLU A 148 7.58 -7.02 -13.58
N GLY A 149 6.30 -6.63 -13.57
CA GLY A 149 5.45 -6.70 -14.75
C GLY A 149 5.01 -8.13 -15.02
N GLY A 150 3.71 -8.38 -14.85
CA GLY A 150 3.07 -9.63 -15.26
C GLY A 150 3.02 -9.81 -16.78
N GLU A 151 4.14 -9.71 -17.49
CA GLU A 151 4.27 -10.43 -18.76
C GLU A 151 4.46 -11.91 -18.40
N VAL A 152 3.33 -12.56 -18.13
CA VAL A 152 3.23 -13.99 -18.38
C VAL A 152 3.53 -14.11 -19.86
N VAL A 153 4.77 -14.47 -20.19
CA VAL A 153 5.11 -14.95 -21.52
C VAL A 153 4.16 -16.11 -21.76
N GLU A 154 3.13 -15.87 -22.58
CA GLU A 154 2.36 -16.92 -23.21
C GLU A 154 3.38 -17.66 -24.08
N ILE A 155 4.04 -18.68 -23.52
CA ILE A 155 4.81 -19.62 -24.31
C ILE A 155 3.78 -20.38 -25.14
N ARG A 156 3.38 -19.78 -26.26
CA ARG A 156 2.81 -20.55 -27.36
C ARG A 156 3.94 -21.42 -27.86
N ALA A 157 3.82 -22.69 -27.51
CA ALA A 157 4.65 -23.79 -27.91
C ALA A 157 5.31 -23.58 -29.28
N VAL A 158 6.64 -23.60 -29.28
CA VAL A 158 7.42 -23.87 -30.48
C VAL A 158 7.28 -25.36 -30.77
N SER A 159 6.70 -25.72 -31.91
CA SER A 159 7.08 -26.94 -32.64
C SER A 159 6.68 -26.87 -34.12
N SER A 160 7.68 -26.50 -34.93
CA SER A 160 8.08 -27.11 -36.20
C SER A 160 7.01 -27.62 -37.17
N THR A 161 6.68 -26.81 -38.19
CA THR A 161 6.55 -27.35 -39.55
C THR A 161 7.71 -26.81 -40.37
N SER A 162 8.64 -27.72 -40.66
CA SER A 162 9.81 -27.56 -41.50
C SER A 162 9.51 -26.93 -42.86
N VAL A 163 10.37 -25.99 -43.23
CA VAL A 163 10.84 -25.56 -44.56
C VAL A 163 10.17 -26.22 -45.78
N MET A 164 9.65 -25.39 -46.68
CA MET A 164 9.26 -25.73 -48.05
C MET A 164 10.39 -26.46 -48.79
N VAL A 165 10.07 -27.61 -49.38
CA VAL A 165 10.90 -28.24 -50.40
C VAL A 165 10.12 -28.22 -51.71
N ASN A 166 10.66 -27.52 -52.70
CA ASN A 166 10.14 -27.39 -54.05
C ASN A 166 10.34 -28.69 -54.81
N ALA A 167 9.29 -29.50 -54.94
CA ALA A 167 9.26 -30.64 -55.85
C ALA A 167 8.82 -30.16 -57.25
N CYS A 168 9.76 -29.60 -58.02
CA CYS A 168 9.71 -29.69 -59.47
C CYS A 168 10.62 -30.86 -59.86
N TYR A 169 10.06 -31.97 -60.34
CA TYR A 169 10.71 -32.82 -61.33
C TYR A 169 9.69 -33.74 -62.04
N ASP A 170 9.76 -33.65 -63.38
CA ASP A 170 8.97 -34.24 -64.48
C ASP A 170 7.54 -33.72 -64.72
#